data_AF-A0A8H6WP11-F1
#
_entry.id   AF-A0A8H6WP11-F1
#
_cell.length_a   1.000
_cell.length_b   1.000
_cell.length_c   1.000
_cell.angle_alpha   90.00
_cell.angle_beta   90.00
_cell.angle_gamma   90.00
#
_symmetry.space_group_name_H-M   'P 1'
#
loop_
_entity.id
_entity.type
_entity.pdbx_description
1 polymer ?
#
loop_
_entity_poly.entity_id
_entity_poly.type
_entity_poly.pdbx_seq_one_letter_code
_entity_poly.pdbx_strand_id
1 'polypeptide(L)'
;MHTLQVPPLDRTPELLVQNTTVRASEARIIAYYNAQLTAGVDKFKSSHSGVRTWQYDAHAAFTQVLDHPEQYGFNNITGDDGTTPGQFWYNWLHPVSAAQVIFGKEVGELLHDTPW
;
A
#
# COMPACT_ATOMS: atom_id res chain seq x y z
N MET A 1 1.35 12.57 -14.23
CA MET A 1 1.27 12.64 -12.76
C MET A 1 1.09 11.23 -12.23
N HIS A 2 1.86 10.82 -11.21
CA HIS A 2 1.63 9.55 -10.52
C HIS A 2 1.21 9.81 -9.08
N THR A 3 0.32 8.97 -8.55
CA THR A 3 -0.10 9.01 -7.14
C THR A 3 -0.14 7.59 -6.58
N LEU A 4 0.04 7.50 -5.26
CA LEU A 4 -0.12 6.27 -4.50
C LEU A 4 -1.26 6.43 -3.50
N GLN A 5 -2.12 5.42 -3.42
CA GLN A 5 -3.07 5.30 -2.32
C GLN A 5 -2.35 4.89 -1.03
N VAL A 6 -2.97 5.17 0.11
CA VAL A 6 -2.45 4.83 1.44
C VAL A 6 -2.60 3.32 1.67
N PRO A 7 -1.52 2.59 2.02
CA PRO A 7 -1.59 1.18 2.42
C PRO A 7 -2.52 0.94 3.63
N PRO A 8 -2.92 -0.30 3.93
CA PRO A 8 -3.80 -0.61 5.07
C PRO A 8 -3.04 -0.49 6.41
N LEU A 9 -2.83 0.75 6.89
CA LEU A 9 -2.07 1.00 8.12
C LEU A 9 -2.72 0.36 9.37
N ASP A 10 -4.04 0.12 9.33
CA ASP A 10 -4.80 -0.59 10.37
C ASP A 10 -4.36 -2.06 10.58
N ARG A 11 -3.51 -2.57 9.67
CA ARG A 11 -2.89 -3.92 9.71
C ARG A 11 -1.42 -3.90 10.10
N THR A 12 -0.83 -2.73 10.35
CA THR A 12 0.56 -2.63 10.80
C THR A 12 0.71 -3.09 12.25
N PRO A 13 1.88 -3.60 12.67
CA PRO A 13 2.11 -3.98 14.06
C PRO A 13 1.76 -2.88 15.07
N GLU A 14 2.06 -1.61 14.76
CA GLU A 14 1.68 -0.43 15.56
C GLU A 14 0.17 -0.33 15.81
N LEU A 15 -0.65 -0.65 14.81
CA LEU A 15 -2.11 -0.60 14.94
C LEU A 15 -2.68 -1.89 15.50
N LEU A 16 -1.99 -3.04 15.35
CA LEU A 16 -2.42 -4.31 15.92
C LEU A 16 -2.38 -4.33 17.46
N VAL A 17 -1.54 -3.51 18.10
CA VAL A 17 -1.53 -3.36 19.57
C VAL A 17 -2.68 -2.48 20.08
N GLN A 18 -3.37 -1.75 19.19
CA GLN A 18 -4.49 -0.89 19.53
C GLN A 18 -5.82 -1.68 19.56
N ASN A 19 -6.82 -1.12 20.24
CA ASN A 19 -8.15 -1.74 20.29
C ASN A 19 -8.86 -1.69 18.92
N THR A 20 -9.91 -2.52 18.78
CA THR A 20 -10.67 -2.66 17.53
C THR A 20 -11.34 -1.37 17.07
N THR A 21 -11.72 -0.48 17.99
CA THR A 21 -12.31 0.83 17.65
C THR A 21 -11.30 1.76 16.97
N VAL A 22 -10.06 1.81 17.48
CA VAL A 22 -8.97 2.59 16.86
C VAL A 22 -8.68 2.06 15.47
N ARG A 23 -8.51 0.73 15.33
CA ARG A 23 -8.23 0.09 14.04
C ARG A 23 -9.36 0.31 13.02
N ALA A 24 -10.61 0.17 13.44
CA ALA A 24 -11.76 0.43 12.56
C ALA A 24 -11.87 1.91 12.15
N SER A 25 -11.47 2.83 13.03
CA SER A 25 -11.42 4.26 12.71
C SER A 25 -10.32 4.57 11.69
N GLU A 26 -9.13 3.98 11.86
CA GLU A 26 -8.01 4.10 10.93
C GLU A 26 -8.39 3.57 9.54
N ALA A 27 -8.94 2.35 9.47
CA ALA A 27 -9.43 1.76 8.22
C ALA A 27 -10.46 2.65 7.50
N ARG A 28 -11.38 3.27 8.26
CA ARG A 28 -12.38 4.20 7.69
C ARG A 28 -11.73 5.45 7.11
N ILE A 29 -10.76 6.03 7.82
CA ILE A 29 -10.06 7.25 7.38
C ILE A 29 -9.23 6.97 6.12
N ILE A 30 -8.53 5.83 6.09
CA ILE A 30 -7.76 5.37 4.92
C ILE A 30 -8.69 5.20 3.72
N ALA A 31 -9.81 4.48 3.89
CA ALA A 31 -10.78 4.28 2.81
C ALA A 31 -11.34 5.60 2.29
N TYR A 32 -11.67 6.54 3.19
CA TYR A 32 -12.13 7.87 2.82
C TYR A 32 -11.06 8.64 2.03
N TYR A 33 -9.82 8.68 2.52
CA TYR A 33 -8.71 9.37 1.85
C TYR A 33 -8.45 8.79 0.45
N ASN A 34 -8.36 7.46 0.33
CA ASN A 34 -8.11 6.79 -0.95
C ASN A 34 -9.24 7.05 -1.97
N ALA A 35 -10.50 7.12 -1.51
CA ALA A 35 -11.61 7.51 -2.35
C ALA A 35 -11.50 8.98 -2.82
N GLN A 36 -11.16 9.91 -1.92
CA GLN A 36 -10.98 11.32 -2.27
C GLN A 36 -9.80 11.54 -3.22
N LEU A 37 -8.68 10.82 -3.02
CA LEU A 37 -7.53 10.87 -3.91
C LEU A 37 -7.90 10.45 -5.33
N THR A 38 -8.63 9.32 -5.46
CA THR A 38 -9.11 8.81 -6.75
C THR A 38 -10.02 9.81 -7.44
N ALA A 39 -11.03 10.33 -6.74
CA ALA A 39 -11.93 11.35 -7.27
C ALA A 39 -11.16 12.63 -7.68
N GLY A 40 -10.13 13.02 -6.93
CA GLY A 40 -9.25 14.14 -7.25
C GLY A 40 -8.44 13.91 -8.53
N VAL A 41 -7.87 12.72 -8.70
CA VAL A 41 -7.13 12.34 -9.91
C VAL A 41 -8.06 12.33 -11.13
N ASP A 42 -9.27 11.79 -11.00
CA ASP A 42 -10.25 11.76 -12.09
C ASP A 42 -10.68 13.16 -12.51
N LYS A 43 -10.96 14.03 -11.54
CA LYS A 43 -11.28 15.44 -11.79
C LYS A 43 -10.11 16.17 -12.43
N PHE A 44 -8.89 15.91 -12.00
CA PHE A 44 -7.70 16.52 -12.59
C PHE A 44 -7.53 16.11 -14.05
N LYS A 45 -7.64 14.80 -14.33
CA LYS A 45 -7.59 14.24 -15.68
C LYS A 45 -8.67 14.81 -16.59
N SER A 46 -9.90 15.02 -16.09
CA SER A 46 -11.00 15.56 -16.89
C SER A 46 -10.86 17.06 -17.19
N SER A 47 -10.16 17.82 -16.34
CA SER A 47 -9.98 19.27 -16.46
C SER A 47 -8.69 19.69 -17.17
N HIS A 48 -7.75 18.77 -17.37
CA HIS A 48 -6.44 19.04 -18.00
C HIS A 48 -6.21 18.10 -19.19
N SER A 49 -6.72 18.50 -20.36
CA SER A 49 -6.48 17.76 -21.59
C SER A 49 -4.98 17.65 -21.89
N GLY A 50 -4.55 16.49 -22.38
CA GLY A 50 -3.14 16.20 -22.68
C GLY A 50 -2.33 15.66 -21.49
N VAL A 51 -2.86 15.67 -20.26
CA VAL A 51 -2.20 15.03 -19.13
C VAL A 51 -2.53 13.53 -19.08
N ARG A 52 -1.50 12.72 -18.78
CA ARG A 52 -1.65 11.33 -18.36
C ARG A 52 -1.47 11.19 -16.85
N THR A 53 -2.34 10.40 -16.24
CA THR A 53 -2.29 10.06 -14.81
C THR A 53 -2.15 8.56 -14.63
N TRP A 54 -1.40 8.17 -13.61
CA TRP A 54 -1.25 6.79 -13.17
C TRP A 54 -1.49 6.76 -11.66
N GLN A 55 -2.31 5.84 -11.20
CA GLN A 55 -2.58 5.66 -9.78
C GLN A 55 -2.24 4.22 -9.42
N TYR A 56 -1.35 4.06 -8.45
CA TYR A 56 -1.01 2.75 -7.90
C TYR A 56 -1.82 2.51 -6.63
N ASP A 57 -2.61 1.44 -6.64
CA ASP A 57 -3.40 1.00 -5.50
C ASP A 57 -2.53 0.21 -4.51
N ALA A 58 -1.71 0.94 -3.76
CA ALA A 58 -0.89 0.34 -2.73
C ALA A 58 -1.73 -0.30 -1.61
N HIS A 59 -3.00 0.11 -1.44
CA HIS A 59 -3.89 -0.50 -0.47
C HIS A 59 -4.22 -1.95 -0.86
N ALA A 60 -4.63 -2.17 -2.11
CA ALA A 60 -4.87 -3.49 -2.66
C ALA A 60 -3.60 -4.34 -2.71
N ALA A 61 -2.47 -3.78 -3.16
CA ALA A 61 -1.22 -4.50 -3.24
C ALA A 61 -0.75 -5.02 -1.87
N PHE A 62 -0.75 -4.18 -0.84
CA PHE A 62 -0.44 -4.61 0.53
C PHE A 62 -1.46 -5.63 1.03
N THR A 63 -2.75 -5.44 0.76
CA THR A 63 -3.80 -6.38 1.18
C THR A 63 -3.56 -7.77 0.59
N GLN A 64 -3.21 -7.85 -0.70
CA GLN A 64 -2.92 -9.11 -1.37
C GLN A 64 -1.72 -9.82 -0.75
N VAL A 65 -0.64 -9.10 -0.45
CA VAL A 65 0.54 -9.70 0.21
C VAL A 65 0.20 -10.14 1.63
N LEU A 66 -0.53 -9.33 2.40
CA LEU A 66 -0.86 -9.65 3.79
C LEU A 66 -1.91 -10.76 3.92
N ASP A 67 -2.78 -10.95 2.92
CA ASP A 67 -3.77 -12.04 2.89
C ASP A 67 -3.18 -13.36 2.38
N HIS A 68 -2.12 -13.29 1.57
CA HIS A 68 -1.45 -14.46 0.97
C HIS A 68 0.08 -14.44 1.15
N PRO A 69 0.61 -14.24 2.36
CA PRO A 69 2.04 -13.94 2.57
C PRO A 69 2.98 -15.02 2.03
N GLU A 70 2.57 -16.29 2.10
CA GLU A 70 3.38 -17.41 1.62
C GLU A 70 3.64 -17.36 0.11
N GLN A 71 2.69 -16.84 -0.68
CA GLN A 71 2.85 -16.67 -2.13
C GLN A 71 3.94 -15.66 -2.48
N TYR A 72 4.27 -14.78 -1.53
CA TYR A 72 5.26 -13.71 -1.65
C TYR A 72 6.53 -13.98 -0.85
N GLY A 73 6.68 -15.18 -0.27
CA GLY A 73 7.86 -15.58 0.51
C GLY A 73 7.88 -15.09 1.95
N PHE A 74 6.73 -14.65 2.49
CA PHE A 74 6.57 -14.28 3.89
C PHE A 74 5.80 -15.36 4.66
N ASN A 75 6.15 -15.56 5.92
CA ASN A 75 5.42 -16.45 6.84
C ASN A 75 5.11 -15.79 8.19
N ASN A 76 5.57 -14.55 8.39
CA ASN A 76 5.28 -13.76 9.59
C ASN A 76 4.89 -12.33 9.18
N ILE A 77 3.63 -11.98 9.41
CA ILE A 77 3.05 -10.66 9.07
C ILE A 77 2.72 -9.82 10.31
N THR A 78 3.15 -10.24 11.50
CA THR A 78 2.86 -9.54 12.76
C THR A 78 4.12 -9.17 13.55
N GLY A 79 5.21 -9.91 13.37
CA GLY A 79 6.51 -9.54 13.94
C GLY A 79 7.10 -8.31 13.25
N ASP A 80 7.88 -7.53 14.00
CA ASP A 80 8.33 -6.19 13.63
C ASP A 80 9.79 -5.90 14.02
N ASP A 81 10.61 -6.94 14.21
CA ASP A 81 12.03 -6.80 14.54
C ASP A 81 12.96 -6.61 13.32
N GLY A 82 12.41 -6.73 12.11
CA GLY A 82 13.10 -6.70 10.81
C GLY A 82 14.22 -7.70 10.58
N THR A 83 14.43 -8.64 11.52
CA THR A 83 15.58 -9.56 11.52
C THR A 83 15.13 -11.02 11.50
N THR A 84 13.90 -11.32 11.90
CA THR A 84 13.33 -12.66 11.81
C THR A 84 13.15 -13.08 10.34
N PRO A 85 13.71 -14.24 9.91
CA PRO A 85 13.52 -14.74 8.55
C PRO A 85 12.04 -14.96 8.20
N GLY A 86 11.65 -14.56 6.99
CA GLY A 86 10.26 -14.69 6.51
C GLY A 86 9.31 -13.61 7.02
N GLN A 87 9.81 -12.61 7.75
CA GLN A 87 9.00 -11.50 8.23
C GLN A 87 8.72 -10.45 7.16
N PHE A 88 7.49 -9.93 7.15
CA PHE A 88 7.06 -8.87 6.25
C PHE A 88 7.43 -7.48 6.76
N TRP A 89 7.36 -7.23 8.08
CA TRP A 89 7.64 -5.91 8.67
C TRP A 89 9.10 -5.76 9.13
N TYR A 90 9.71 -4.63 8.81
CA TYR A 90 11.03 -4.24 9.31
C TYR A 90 10.96 -3.58 10.69
N ASN A 91 9.94 -2.75 10.91
CA ASN A 91 9.59 -2.21 12.22
C ASN A 91 8.07 -2.14 12.36
N TRP A 92 7.56 -1.50 13.41
CA TRP A 92 6.13 -1.43 13.72
C TRP A 92 5.25 -0.84 12.61
N LEU A 93 5.84 -0.21 11.57
CA LEU A 93 5.11 0.45 10.50
C LEU A 93 5.61 0.11 9.08
N HIS A 94 6.91 -0.13 8.89
CA HIS A 94 7.52 -0.20 7.57
C HIS A 94 7.79 -1.66 7.16
N PRO A 95 7.52 -2.06 5.90
CA PRO A 95 7.82 -3.40 5.45
C PRO A 95 9.32 -3.56 5.12
N VAL A 96 9.78 -4.82 5.07
CA VAL A 96 11.16 -5.15 4.69
C VAL A 96 11.43 -4.82 3.21
N SER A 97 12.71 -4.73 2.85
CA SER A 97 13.13 -4.44 1.47
C SER A 97 12.61 -5.45 0.44
N ALA A 98 12.44 -6.72 0.82
CA ALA A 98 11.86 -7.73 -0.06
C ALA A 98 10.43 -7.37 -0.51
N ALA A 99 9.61 -6.84 0.40
CA ALA A 99 8.28 -6.34 0.07
C ALA A 99 8.35 -5.08 -0.81
N GLN A 100 9.28 -4.17 -0.51
CA GLN A 100 9.52 -2.98 -1.35
C GLN A 100 9.89 -3.35 -2.80
N VAL A 101 10.64 -4.44 -2.99
CA VAL A 101 10.97 -4.95 -4.34
C VAL A 101 9.72 -5.45 -5.08
N ILE A 102 8.76 -6.07 -4.39
CA ILE A 102 7.48 -6.51 -4.99
C ILE A 102 6.72 -5.29 -5.48
N PHE A 103 6.45 -4.33 -4.60
CA PHE A 103 5.69 -3.13 -4.95
C PHE A 103 6.39 -2.27 -6.00
N GLY A 104 7.72 -2.18 -5.94
CA GLY A 104 8.51 -1.46 -6.95
C GLY A 104 8.38 -2.08 -8.35
N LYS A 105 8.26 -3.41 -8.46
CA LYS A 105 8.00 -4.09 -9.74
C LYS A 105 6.61 -3.77 -10.26
N GLU A 106 5.57 -3.83 -9.42
CA GLU A 106 4.20 -3.51 -9.81
C GLU A 106 4.07 -2.05 -10.28
N VAL A 107 4.73 -1.11 -9.59
CA VAL A 107 4.82 0.29 -10.05
C VAL A 107 5.56 0.39 -11.38
N GLY A 108 6.65 -0.37 -11.57
CA GLY A 108 7.35 -0.44 -12.84
C GLY A 108 6.47 -0.92 -13.99
N GLU A 109 5.65 -1.95 -13.76
CA GLU A 109 4.67 -2.47 -14.72
C GLU A 109 3.57 -1.45 -15.04
N LEU A 110 3.03 -0.78 -14.02
CA LEU A 110 2.03 0.29 -14.19
C LEU A 110 2.56 1.43 -15.08
N LEU A 111 3.84 1.73 -14.95
CA LEU A 111 4.50 2.82 -15.66
C LEU A 111 5.18 2.36 -16.96
N HIS A 112 5.09 1.10 -17.39
CA HIS A 112 5.93 0.63 -18.50
C HIS A 112 5.70 1.38 -19.83
N ASP A 113 4.48 1.84 -20.10
CA ASP A 113 4.10 2.59 -21.31
C ASP A 113 4.21 4.11 -21.17
N THR A 114 4.84 4.58 -20.09
CA THR A 114 5.07 6.01 -19.92
C THR A 114 6.10 6.49 -20.95
N PRO A 115 5.83 7.59 -21.67
CA PRO A 115 6.79 8.14 -22.61
C PRO A 115 7.87 8.86 -21.80
N TRP A 116 8.96 8.15 -21.48
CA TRP A 116 10.22 8.76 -21.06
C TRP A 116 11.17 8.88 -22.26
#